data_AF-A0A257NNZ4-F1
#
_entry.id   AF-A0A257NNZ4-F1
#
_cell.length_a   1.000
_cell.length_b   1.000
_cell.length_c   1.000
_cell.angle_alpha   90.00
_cell.angle_beta   90.00
_cell.angle_gamma   90.00
#
_symmetry.space_group_name_H-M   'P 1'
#
loop_
_entity.id
_entity.type
_entity.pdbx_description
1 polymer ?
#
loop_
_entity_poly.entity_id
_entity_poly.type
_entity_poly.pdbx_seq_one_letter_code
_entity_poly.pdbx_strand_id
1 'polypeptide(L)'
;MRSLSLPALTSSLALGALLISACQPAAANSLFSITPTLRVAVSGAESQAQLAAQLRAQGYTNVILSAAYPNPENPQPQTNPSLTGNPAQTPVHDGWNGVAQKNGAVVQVYAQHN
;
A
#
# COMPACT_ATOMS: atom_id res chain seq x y z
N MET A 1 66.30 32.48 13.43
CA MET A 1 65.26 31.42 13.34
C MET A 1 63.95 32.05 12.91
N ARG A 2 63.65 31.97 11.61
CA ARG A 2 62.35 32.24 10.96
C ARG A 2 62.59 32.07 9.46
N SER A 3 62.07 31.00 8.88
CA SER A 3 62.10 30.76 7.44
C SER A 3 60.69 30.33 7.04
N LEU A 4 60.00 31.21 6.33
CA LEU A 4 58.71 31.01 5.71
C LEU A 4 58.94 31.29 4.22
N SER A 5 58.76 30.28 3.37
CA SER A 5 58.30 30.41 1.97
C SER A 5 58.42 29.08 1.23
N LEU A 6 57.28 28.58 0.73
CA LEU A 6 57.16 27.45 -0.21
C LEU A 6 57.59 27.85 -1.64
N PRO A 7 57.92 26.86 -2.49
CA PRO A 7 57.47 26.92 -3.88
C PRO A 7 56.78 25.62 -4.37
N ALA A 8 55.55 25.84 -4.82
CA ALA A 8 54.91 25.33 -6.04
C ALA A 8 55.31 23.99 -6.70
N LEU A 9 54.29 23.12 -6.78
CA LEU A 9 53.77 22.44 -7.98
C LEU A 9 54.72 21.54 -8.80
N THR A 10 54.39 20.24 -8.86
CA THR A 10 54.15 19.56 -10.15
C THR A 10 53.34 18.27 -9.97
N SER A 11 52.30 18.18 -10.81
CA SER A 11 51.77 16.97 -11.47
C SER A 11 51.37 15.77 -10.62
N SER A 12 50.08 15.41 -10.64
CA SER A 12 49.65 14.15 -11.26
C SER A 12 48.14 13.91 -11.21
N LEU A 13 47.64 13.57 -12.40
CA LEU A 13 46.51 12.71 -12.73
C LEU A 13 45.09 13.12 -12.32
N ALA A 14 44.38 13.55 -13.36
CA ALA A 14 42.95 13.43 -13.50
C ALA A 14 42.45 12.02 -13.10
N LEU A 15 41.64 11.96 -12.06
CA LEU A 15 40.59 10.95 -11.96
C LEU A 15 39.27 11.70 -12.08
N GLY A 16 38.73 11.73 -13.30
CA GLY A 16 37.31 11.98 -13.51
C GLY A 16 36.56 10.89 -12.74
N ALA A 17 36.06 11.25 -11.56
CA ALA A 17 35.09 10.45 -10.87
C ALA A 17 33.86 10.43 -11.80
N LEU A 18 33.73 9.33 -12.54
CA LEU A 18 32.50 8.98 -13.23
C LEU A 18 31.38 9.25 -12.23
N LEU A 19 30.52 10.21 -12.59
CA LEU A 19 29.14 10.23 -12.13
C LEU A 19 28.55 8.92 -12.63
N ILE A 20 28.74 7.86 -11.84
CA ILE A 20 27.95 6.65 -11.94
C ILE A 20 26.58 7.12 -11.52
N SER A 21 25.84 7.66 -12.49
CA SER A 21 24.38 7.70 -12.44
C SER A 21 23.99 6.31 -11.98
N ALA A 22 23.56 6.24 -10.72
CA ALA A 22 22.90 5.08 -10.17
C ALA A 22 21.63 4.92 -11.00
N CYS A 23 21.78 4.25 -12.15
CA CYS A 23 20.70 3.58 -12.81
C CYS A 23 20.30 2.50 -11.81
N GLN A 24 19.43 2.88 -10.87
CA GLN A 24 18.69 1.89 -10.11
C GLN A 24 18.10 0.97 -11.17
N PRO A 25 18.40 -0.33 -11.19
CA PRO A 25 17.69 -1.22 -12.07
C PRO A 25 16.21 -1.02 -11.72
N ALA A 26 15.45 -0.46 -12.66
CA ALA A 26 14.01 -0.45 -12.56
C ALA A 26 13.63 -1.92 -12.44
N ALA A 27 13.32 -2.34 -11.21
CA ALA A 27 12.82 -3.68 -10.97
C ALA A 27 11.63 -3.80 -11.91
N ALA A 28 11.71 -4.77 -12.83
CA ALA A 28 10.60 -5.15 -13.68
C ALA A 28 9.52 -5.68 -12.74
N ASN A 29 8.70 -4.78 -12.21
CA ASN A 29 7.61 -5.12 -11.31
C ASN A 29 6.57 -5.83 -12.18
N SER A 30 6.66 -7.15 -12.17
CA SER A 30 5.63 -8.15 -12.41
C SER A 30 4.49 -7.70 -13.34
N LEU A 31 4.55 -8.14 -14.61
CA LEU A 31 3.43 -8.07 -15.57
C LEU A 31 2.13 -8.72 -15.05
N PHE A 32 2.20 -9.44 -13.93
CA PHE A 32 1.07 -9.90 -13.14
C PHE A 32 1.05 -9.18 -11.79
N SER A 33 0.33 -8.06 -11.72
CA SER A 33 0.01 -7.42 -10.45
C SER A 33 -1.06 -8.25 -9.74
N ILE A 34 -0.64 -9.27 -9.00
CA ILE A 34 -1.54 -10.02 -8.13
C ILE A 34 -1.85 -9.11 -6.94
N THR A 35 -3.05 -8.53 -6.93
CA THR A 35 -3.49 -7.76 -5.77
C THR A 35 -3.69 -8.74 -4.61
N PRO A 36 -2.97 -8.58 -3.48
CA PRO A 36 -3.13 -9.48 -2.33
C PRO A 36 -4.57 -9.48 -1.83
N THR A 37 -5.03 -10.63 -1.36
CA THR A 37 -6.40 -10.82 -0.87
C THR A 37 -6.38 -11.18 0.62
N LEU A 38 -7.18 -10.46 1.42
CA LEU A 38 -7.46 -10.76 2.82
C LEU A 38 -8.85 -11.39 2.92
N ARG A 39 -8.94 -12.55 3.57
CA ARG A 39 -10.21 -13.18 3.92
C ARG A 39 -10.47 -13.00 5.41
N VAL A 40 -11.63 -12.43 5.74
CA VAL A 40 -12.07 -12.18 7.10
C VAL A 40 -13.26 -13.08 7.38
N ALA A 41 -13.18 -13.88 8.43
CA ALA A 41 -14.33 -14.60 8.94
C ALA A 41 -15.19 -13.62 9.73
N VAL A 42 -16.44 -13.45 9.32
CA VAL A 42 -17.38 -12.53 9.98
C VAL A 42 -18.55 -13.29 10.59
N SER A 43 -18.96 -12.87 11.76
CA SER A 43 -20.25 -13.23 12.35
C SER A 43 -21.37 -12.47 11.64
N GLY A 44 -22.50 -13.12 11.34
CA GLY A 44 -23.60 -12.59 10.50
C GLY A 44 -24.23 -11.26 10.91
N ALA A 45 -23.85 -10.70 12.06
CA ALA A 45 -24.31 -9.41 12.56
C ALA A 45 -23.24 -8.30 12.49
N GLU A 46 -22.07 -8.56 11.91
CA GLU A 46 -21.01 -7.55 11.82
C GLU A 46 -21.34 -6.46 10.80
N SER A 47 -21.19 -5.21 11.26
CA SER A 47 -21.28 -4.02 10.43
C SER A 47 -19.94 -3.73 9.75
N GLN A 48 -19.99 -3.01 8.62
CA GLN A 48 -18.80 -2.50 7.95
C GLN A 48 -17.94 -1.61 8.86
N ALA A 49 -18.55 -0.95 9.85
CA ALA A 49 -17.85 -0.19 10.88
C ALA A 49 -16.95 -1.07 11.75
N GLN A 50 -17.49 -2.20 12.20
CA GLN A 50 -16.75 -3.16 13.02
C GLN A 50 -15.63 -3.81 12.20
N LEU A 51 -15.88 -4.19 10.95
CA LEU A 51 -14.86 -4.70 10.04
C LEU A 51 -13.73 -3.68 9.84
N ALA A 52 -14.07 -2.42 9.55
CA ALA A 52 -13.08 -1.37 9.37
C ALA A 52 -12.27 -1.09 10.65
N ALA A 53 -12.89 -1.18 11.84
CA ALA A 53 -12.20 -1.06 13.12
C ALA A 53 -11.23 -2.23 13.36
N GLN A 54 -11.64 -3.47 13.07
CA GLN A 54 -10.77 -4.65 13.17
C GLN A 54 -9.57 -4.58 12.23
N LEU A 55 -9.78 -4.17 10.98
CA LEU A 55 -8.69 -3.97 10.02
C LEU A 55 -7.68 -2.93 10.53
N ARG A 56 -8.16 -1.80 11.05
CA ARG A 56 -7.28 -0.79 11.64
C ARG A 56 -6.51 -1.31 12.86
N ALA A 57 -7.17 -2.10 13.73
CA ALA A 57 -6.51 -2.74 14.87
C ALA A 57 -5.43 -3.75 14.44
N GLN A 58 -5.57 -4.37 13.26
CA GLN A 58 -4.56 -5.26 12.65
C GLN A 58 -3.48 -4.52 11.84
N GLY A 59 -3.45 -3.18 11.91
CA GLY A 59 -2.46 -2.34 11.26
C GLY A 59 -2.74 -2.02 9.79
N TYR A 60 -3.97 -2.24 9.31
CA TYR A 60 -4.37 -1.79 7.98
C TYR A 60 -4.73 -0.30 7.99
N THR A 61 -4.32 0.42 6.95
CA THR A 61 -4.60 1.84 6.70
C THR A 61 -5.46 2.00 5.45
N ASN A 62 -5.92 3.22 5.16
CA ASN A 62 -6.69 3.54 3.94
C ASN A 62 -7.81 2.53 3.63
N VAL A 63 -8.60 2.17 4.65
CA VAL A 63 -9.70 1.21 4.53
C VAL A 63 -10.87 1.86 3.79
N ILE A 64 -11.18 1.40 2.59
CA ILE A 64 -12.28 1.91 1.77
C ILE A 64 -13.21 0.76 1.44
N LEU A 65 -14.42 0.80 2.00
CA LEU A 65 -15.41 -0.25 1.86
C LEU A 65 -16.48 0.13 0.82
N SER A 66 -17.17 -0.89 0.32
CA SER A 66 -18.31 -0.75 -0.60
C SER A 66 -19.61 -1.01 0.15
N ALA A 67 -20.59 -0.13 -0.01
CA ALA A 67 -21.95 -0.37 0.48
C ALA A 67 -22.78 -1.29 -0.44
N ALA A 68 -22.29 -1.60 -1.63
CA ALA A 68 -22.97 -2.45 -2.59
C ALA A 68 -22.50 -3.90 -2.48
N TYR A 69 -23.44 -4.83 -2.64
CA TYR A 69 -23.17 -6.26 -2.65
C TYR A 69 -22.43 -6.67 -3.92
N PRO A 70 -21.38 -7.50 -3.82
CA PRO A 70 -20.76 -8.12 -4.98
C PRO A 70 -21.73 -9.11 -5.63
N ASN A 71 -21.74 -9.16 -6.96
CA ASN A 71 -22.53 -10.12 -7.73
C ASN A 71 -21.72 -10.62 -8.95
N PRO A 72 -22.18 -11.65 -9.67
CA PRO A 72 -21.40 -12.20 -10.80
C PRO A 72 -21.10 -11.19 -11.92
N GLU A 73 -21.96 -10.21 -12.14
CA GLU A 73 -21.79 -9.16 -13.16
C GLU A 73 -20.88 -8.03 -12.68
N ASN A 74 -20.80 -7.84 -11.36
CA ASN A 74 -19.98 -6.84 -10.70
C ASN A 74 -19.38 -7.42 -9.40
N PRO A 75 -18.29 -8.20 -9.49
CA PRO A 75 -17.71 -8.88 -8.35
C PRO A 75 -16.96 -7.95 -7.39
N GLN A 76 -16.65 -6.72 -7.82
CA GLN A 76 -15.95 -5.68 -7.04
C GLN A 76 -16.66 -4.33 -7.25
N PRO A 77 -17.84 -4.14 -6.63
CA PRO A 77 -18.61 -2.91 -6.79
C PRO A 77 -17.85 -1.67 -6.33
N GLN A 78 -18.34 -0.50 -6.74
CA GLN A 78 -17.63 0.76 -6.50
C GLN A 78 -17.49 1.03 -4.99
N THR A 79 -16.26 1.33 -4.56
CA THR A 79 -15.98 1.75 -3.20
C THR A 79 -16.49 3.16 -2.94
N ASN A 80 -16.91 3.44 -1.71
CA ASN A 80 -17.36 4.78 -1.31
C ASN A 80 -16.50 5.31 -0.16
N PRO A 81 -15.52 6.19 -0.43
CA PRO A 81 -14.62 6.73 0.60
C PRO A 81 -15.34 7.61 1.63
N SER A 82 -16.56 8.07 1.33
CA SER A 82 -17.39 8.80 2.32
C SER A 82 -17.83 7.88 3.47
N LEU A 83 -17.88 6.56 3.24
CA LEU A 83 -18.12 5.56 4.28
C LEU A 83 -16.86 5.26 5.10
N THR A 84 -15.67 5.66 4.65
CA THR A 84 -14.43 5.41 5.41
C THR A 84 -14.37 6.25 6.69
N GLY A 85 -14.95 7.45 6.67
CA GLY A 85 -15.01 8.36 7.82
C GLY A 85 -16.18 8.09 8.77
N ASN A 86 -17.28 7.51 8.26
CA ASN A 86 -18.43 7.13 9.05
C ASN A 86 -19.08 5.89 8.42
N PRO A 87 -18.52 4.68 8.65
CA PRO A 87 -19.01 3.46 8.04
C PRO A 87 -20.43 3.24 8.56
N ALA A 88 -21.40 3.47 7.68
CA ALA A 88 -22.81 3.30 7.98
C ALA A 88 -23.04 1.90 8.55
N GLN A 89 -24.14 1.71 9.28
CA GLN A 89 -24.58 0.44 9.87
C GLN A 89 -24.93 -0.65 8.82
N THR A 90 -24.38 -0.54 7.62
CA THR A 90 -24.47 -1.52 6.55
C THR A 90 -23.82 -2.81 7.03
N PRO A 91 -24.50 -3.95 6.89
CA PRO A 91 -23.92 -5.24 7.22
C PRO A 91 -22.72 -5.53 6.31
N VAL A 92 -21.78 -6.35 6.81
CA VAL A 92 -20.76 -6.97 5.96
C VAL A 92 -21.44 -7.97 5.01
N HIS A 93 -20.89 -8.11 3.81
CA HIS A 93 -21.44 -8.99 2.77
C HIS A 93 -20.52 -10.18 2.56
N ASP A 94 -21.07 -11.34 2.20
CA ASP A 94 -20.22 -12.41 1.70
C ASP A 94 -19.53 -12.01 0.40
N GLY A 95 -18.26 -12.39 0.28
CA GLY A 95 -17.42 -12.01 -0.86
C GLY A 95 -16.73 -10.66 -0.64
N TRP A 96 -16.56 -9.90 -1.72
CA TRP A 96 -15.77 -8.68 -1.68
C TRP A 96 -16.49 -7.52 -0.96
N ASN A 97 -15.78 -6.83 -0.08
CA ASN A 97 -16.31 -5.71 0.71
C ASN A 97 -15.55 -4.40 0.51
N GLY A 98 -14.38 -4.42 -0.12
CA GLY A 98 -13.58 -3.22 -0.30
C GLY A 98 -12.09 -3.48 -0.40
N VAL A 99 -11.33 -2.42 -0.15
CA VAL A 99 -9.86 -2.44 -0.13
C VAL A 99 -9.33 -1.86 1.17
N ALA A 100 -8.15 -2.30 1.55
CA ALA A 100 -7.36 -1.71 2.62
C ALA A 100 -5.89 -1.67 2.20
N GLN A 101 -5.04 -0.95 2.94
CA GLN A 101 -3.61 -0.93 2.70
C GLN A 101 -2.83 -1.52 3.87
N LYS A 102 -1.78 -2.29 3.59
CA LYS A 102 -0.84 -2.79 4.59
C LYS A 102 0.56 -2.84 4.01
N ASN A 103 1.55 -2.32 4.73
CA ASN A 103 2.94 -2.25 4.28
C ASN A 103 3.11 -1.60 2.89
N GLY A 104 2.30 -0.58 2.57
CA GLY A 104 2.31 0.10 1.28
C GLY A 104 1.61 -0.63 0.13
N ALA A 105 1.06 -1.83 0.36
CA ALA A 105 0.32 -2.59 -0.65
C ALA A 105 -1.19 -2.47 -0.44
N VAL A 106 -1.95 -2.33 -1.53
CA VAL A 106 -3.42 -2.42 -1.52
C VAL A 106 -3.82 -3.89 -1.47
N VAL A 107 -4.73 -4.22 -0.55
CA VAL A 107 -5.24 -5.55 -0.27
C VAL A 107 -6.75 -5.54 -0.48
N GLN A 108 -7.26 -6.53 -1.21
CA GLN A 108 -8.70 -6.75 -1.38
C GLN A 108 -9.28 -7.41 -0.13
N VAL A 109 -10.37 -6.88 0.42
CA VAL A 109 -11.03 -7.41 1.62
C VAL A 109 -12.22 -8.25 1.20
N TYR A 110 -12.14 -9.55 1.48
CA TYR A 110 -13.24 -10.50 1.31
C TYR A 110 -13.72 -10.95 2.67
N ALA A 111 -15.03 -11.01 2.87
CA ALA A 111 -15.63 -11.56 4.06
C ALA A 111 -16.35 -12.87 3.74
N GLN A 112 -16.39 -13.75 4.72
CA GLN A 112 -17.11 -15.02 4.64
C GLN A 112 -17.78 -15.27 5.99
N HIS A 113 -19.09 -15.45 5.97
CA HIS A 113 -19.84 -15.89 7.14
C HIS A 113 -19.52 -17.36 7.44
N ASN A 114 -19.30 -17.66 8.73
CA ASN A 114 -19.16 -19.01 9.23
C ASN A 114 -20.52 -19.62 9.60
#